data_AF-A0A8B7DKG7-F1
#
_entry.id   AF-A0A8B7DKG7-F1
#
_cell.length_a   1.000
_cell.length_b   1.000
_cell.length_c   1.000
_cell.angle_alpha   90.00
_cell.angle_beta   90.00
_cell.angle_gamma   90.00
#
_symmetry.space_group_name_H-M   'P 1'
#
loop_
_entity.id
_entity.type
_entity.pdbx_description
1 polymer ?
#
loop_
_entity_poly.entity_id
_entity_poly.type
_entity_poly.pdbx_seq_one_letter_code
_entity_poly.pdbx_strand_id
1 'polypeptide(L)'
;MKVLGLNTYLYGPKDDIKHRREWRVKYTDVEKAMLLRLIQESKANSVEFVYSISPGLDIVFSSDVDVQLLQEKLTQVQLLGCSSFAILFDDIEPELCLTDKSEFRSFGEAQMVLINKIYNFLGEVKIMMMCPTDSDNDLTCVTRTT
;
A
#
# COMPACT_ATOMS: atom_id res chain seq x y z
N MET A 1 -21.25 3.32 7.09
CA MET A 1 -20.15 3.47 8.07
C MET A 1 -20.68 3.91 9.43
N LYS A 2 -20.96 5.21 9.64
CA LYS A 2 -21.31 5.79 10.95
C LYS A 2 -22.54 5.18 11.63
N VAL A 3 -23.63 4.99 10.89
CA VAL A 3 -24.88 4.37 11.44
C VAL A 3 -24.66 2.93 11.91
N LEU A 4 -23.69 2.24 11.32
CA LEU A 4 -23.34 0.85 11.66
C LEU A 4 -22.19 0.75 12.68
N GLY A 5 -21.69 1.89 13.20
CA GLY A 5 -20.55 1.91 14.12
C GLY A 5 -19.19 1.56 13.50
N LEU A 6 -19.09 1.51 12.17
CA LEU A 6 -17.83 1.25 11.47
C LEU A 6 -16.97 2.52 11.40
N ASN A 7 -15.65 2.37 11.56
CA ASN A 7 -14.71 3.47 11.75
C ASN A 7 -13.54 3.52 10.76
N THR A 8 -13.44 2.59 9.81
CA THR A 8 -12.30 2.49 8.88
C THR A 8 -12.76 2.24 7.46
N TYR A 9 -12.19 2.95 6.49
CA TYR A 9 -12.41 2.77 5.05
C TYR A 9 -11.08 2.45 4.36
N LEU A 10 -10.97 1.24 3.80
CA LEU A 10 -9.82 0.83 2.98
C LEU A 10 -10.09 1.20 1.51
N TYR A 11 -9.31 2.16 1.00
CA TYR A 11 -9.35 2.56 -0.41
C TYR A 11 -8.60 1.54 -1.27
N GLY A 12 -9.31 0.79 -2.11
CA GLY A 12 -8.74 -0.11 -3.12
C GLY A 12 -9.73 -0.40 -4.27
N PRO A 13 -10.23 0.64 -4.97
CA PRO A 13 -11.19 0.45 -6.05
C PRO A 13 -10.55 -0.25 -7.26
N LYS A 14 -11.29 -1.18 -7.88
CA LYS A 14 -10.81 -1.94 -9.06
C LYS A 14 -10.59 -1.08 -10.30
N ASP A 15 -11.31 0.04 -10.41
CA ASP A 15 -11.26 0.92 -11.58
C ASP A 15 -10.07 1.91 -11.55
N ASP A 16 -9.36 2.01 -10.42
CA ASP A 16 -8.14 2.82 -10.35
C ASP A 16 -6.94 2.03 -10.84
N ILE A 17 -6.56 2.27 -12.10
CA ILE A 17 -5.41 1.60 -12.72
C ILE A 17 -4.10 1.92 -11.98
N LYS A 18 -3.96 3.12 -11.40
CA LYS A 18 -2.76 3.58 -10.68
C LYS A 18 -2.68 3.08 -9.24
N HIS A 19 -3.70 2.36 -8.79
CA HIS A 19 -3.65 1.59 -7.55
C HIS A 19 -2.88 0.27 -7.72
N ARG A 20 -2.93 -0.35 -8.91
CA ARG A 20 -2.37 -1.68 -9.17
C ARG A 20 -1.49 -1.77 -10.41
N ARG A 21 -2.05 -1.64 -11.62
CA ARG A 21 -1.31 -1.86 -12.88
C ARG A 21 -0.29 -0.77 -13.19
N GLU A 22 -0.60 0.47 -12.85
CA GLU A 22 0.26 1.64 -13.07
C GLU A 22 0.69 2.26 -11.72
N TRP A 23 1.00 1.43 -10.74
CA TRP A 23 1.29 1.88 -9.36
C TRP A 23 2.46 2.88 -9.28
N ARG A 24 3.41 2.81 -10.22
CA ARG A 24 4.54 3.74 -10.37
C ARG A 24 4.12 5.14 -10.84
N VAL A 25 2.95 5.27 -11.48
CA VAL A 25 2.48 6.53 -12.08
C VAL A 25 1.81 7.40 -11.02
N LYS A 26 2.26 8.65 -10.89
CA LYS A 26 1.67 9.63 -9.96
C LYS A 26 0.24 10.01 -10.35
N TYR A 27 -0.56 10.37 -9.35
CA TYR A 27 -1.87 10.97 -9.59
C TYR A 27 -1.71 12.38 -10.20
N THR A 28 -2.53 12.66 -11.19
CA THR A 28 -2.75 13.98 -11.80
C THR A 28 -3.43 14.92 -10.80
N ASP A 29 -3.50 16.21 -11.11
CA ASP A 29 -4.18 17.18 -10.24
C ASP A 29 -5.66 16.88 -10.04
N VAL A 30 -6.32 16.37 -11.09
CA VAL A 30 -7.73 15.98 -11.04
C VAL A 30 -7.93 14.77 -10.12
N GLU A 31 -7.12 13.73 -10.24
CA GLU A 31 -7.18 12.55 -9.37
C GLU A 31 -6.82 12.89 -7.91
N LYS A 32 -5.80 13.73 -7.70
CA LYS A 32 -5.44 14.23 -6.36
C LYS A 32 -6.60 14.97 -5.70
N ALA A 33 -7.33 15.80 -6.44
CA ALA A 33 -8.49 16.52 -5.91
C ALA A 33 -9.60 15.55 -5.45
N MET A 34 -9.81 14.44 -6.18
CA MET A 34 -10.76 13.40 -5.77
C MET A 34 -10.31 12.69 -4.49
N LEU A 35 -9.04 12.27 -4.42
CA LEU A 35 -8.46 11.64 -3.23
C LEU A 35 -8.53 12.56 -2.01
N LEU A 36 -8.17 13.84 -2.18
CA LEU A 36 -8.25 14.84 -1.11
C LEU A 36 -9.68 14.95 -0.56
N ARG A 37 -10.67 15.00 -1.44
CA ARG A 37 -12.08 15.04 -1.03
C ARG A 37 -12.46 13.79 -0.23
N LEU A 38 -12.09 12.59 -0.69
CA LEU A 38 -12.37 11.35 0.04
C LEU A 38 -11.72 11.33 1.44
N ILE A 39 -10.47 11.78 1.55
CA ILE A 39 -9.75 11.89 2.83
C ILE A 39 -10.47 12.86 3.76
N GLN A 40 -10.85 14.04 3.27
CA GLN A 40 -11.55 15.06 4.06
C GLN A 40 -12.94 14.59 4.52
N GLU A 41 -13.72 13.96 3.64
CA GLU A 41 -15.03 13.40 3.98
C GLU A 41 -14.92 12.28 5.01
N SER A 42 -13.91 11.40 4.89
CA SER A 42 -13.66 10.35 5.87
C SER A 42 -13.36 10.95 7.25
N LYS A 43 -12.47 11.94 7.30
CA LYS A 43 -12.14 12.67 8.53
C LYS A 43 -13.36 13.36 9.16
N ALA A 44 -14.18 14.05 8.36
CA ALA A 44 -15.40 14.71 8.83
C ALA A 44 -16.42 13.74 9.42
N ASN A 45 -16.39 12.48 8.99
CA ASN A 45 -17.28 11.42 9.47
C ASN A 45 -16.65 10.53 10.55
N SER A 46 -15.46 10.89 11.06
CA SER A 46 -14.70 10.09 12.03
C SER A 46 -14.42 8.66 11.54
N VAL A 47 -14.14 8.53 10.23
CA VAL A 47 -13.72 7.30 9.59
C VAL A 47 -12.24 7.45 9.20
N GLU A 48 -11.40 6.52 9.63
CA GLU A 48 -10.00 6.47 9.23
C GLU A 48 -9.90 6.02 7.78
N PHE A 49 -9.28 6.84 6.93
CA PHE A 49 -9.05 6.55 5.53
C PHE A 49 -7.69 5.85 5.38
N VAL A 50 -7.71 4.61 4.92
CA VAL A 50 -6.50 3.84 4.64
C VAL A 50 -6.30 3.79 3.12
N TYR A 51 -5.20 4.38 2.63
CA TYR A 51 -4.82 4.25 1.24
C TYR A 51 -4.12 2.91 0.99
N SER A 52 -4.65 2.06 0.11
CA SER A 52 -3.95 0.86 -0.31
C SER A 52 -3.24 1.01 -1.65
N ILE A 53 -2.24 0.18 -1.92
CA ILE A 53 -1.56 0.07 -3.20
C ILE A 53 -1.14 -1.40 -3.43
N SER A 54 -1.25 -1.88 -4.67
CA SER A 54 -0.96 -3.28 -5.04
C SER A 54 0.19 -3.36 -6.06
N PRO A 55 1.46 -3.21 -5.63
CA PRO A 55 2.60 -3.20 -6.54
C PRO A 55 3.03 -4.61 -7.01
N GLY A 56 2.45 -5.67 -6.44
CA GLY A 56 2.95 -7.05 -6.57
C GLY A 56 2.96 -7.64 -7.98
N LEU A 57 2.27 -7.05 -8.96
CA LEU A 57 2.21 -7.60 -10.33
C LEU A 57 3.56 -7.54 -11.06
N ASP A 58 4.35 -6.51 -10.82
CA ASP A 58 5.56 -6.25 -11.61
C ASP A 58 6.66 -5.51 -10.83
N ILE A 59 6.56 -5.44 -9.51
CA ILE A 59 7.62 -4.85 -8.68
C ILE A 59 8.87 -5.74 -8.70
N VAL A 60 10.03 -5.11 -8.83
CA VAL A 60 11.33 -5.72 -8.56
C VAL A 60 11.75 -5.30 -7.15
N PHE A 61 11.69 -6.20 -6.18
CA PHE A 61 11.87 -5.88 -4.76
C PHE A 61 13.29 -5.36 -4.43
N SER A 62 14.29 -5.81 -5.19
CA SER A 62 15.69 -5.40 -5.11
C SER A 62 16.01 -4.10 -5.86
N SER A 63 15.06 -3.55 -6.65
CA SER A 63 15.27 -2.33 -7.41
C SER A 63 15.06 -1.09 -6.54
N ASP A 64 16.13 -0.33 -6.31
CA ASP A 64 16.04 0.96 -5.62
C ASP A 64 15.12 1.95 -6.34
N VAL A 65 15.03 1.86 -7.68
CA VAL A 65 14.13 2.70 -8.49
C VAL A 65 12.67 2.38 -8.18
N ASP A 66 12.30 1.10 -8.08
CA ASP A 66 10.93 0.71 -7.77
C ASP A 66 10.55 1.10 -6.34
N VAL A 67 11.48 0.88 -5.39
CA VAL A 67 11.28 1.31 -4.00
C VAL A 67 11.08 2.83 -3.92
N GLN A 68 11.91 3.61 -4.62
CA GLN A 68 11.78 5.07 -4.66
C GLN A 68 10.45 5.51 -5.29
N LEU A 69 10.03 4.91 -6.40
CA LEU A 69 8.75 5.26 -7.04
C LEU A 69 7.56 4.94 -6.14
N LEU A 70 7.62 3.84 -5.38
CA LEU A 70 6.60 3.50 -4.38
C LEU A 70 6.56 4.53 -3.26
N GLN A 71 7.72 4.90 -2.73
CA GLN A 71 7.86 5.95 -1.72
C GLN A 71 7.26 7.28 -2.21
N GLU A 72 7.63 7.73 -3.41
CA GLU A 72 7.11 8.98 -3.98
C GLU A 72 5.60 8.96 -4.19
N LYS A 73 5.04 7.83 -4.61
CA LYS A 73 3.59 7.62 -4.76
C LYS A 73 2.88 7.72 -3.41
N LEU A 74 3.42 7.09 -2.36
CA LEU A 74 2.85 7.13 -1.02
C LEU A 74 3.00 8.52 -0.39
N THR A 75 4.14 9.20 -0.56
CA THR A 75 4.34 10.60 -0.15
C THR A 75 3.33 11.53 -0.80
N GLN A 76 3.02 11.33 -2.10
CA GLN A 76 2.00 12.14 -2.76
C GLN A 76 0.65 12.06 -2.04
N VAL A 77 0.23 10.87 -1.60
CA VAL A 77 -1.03 10.67 -0.88
C VAL A 77 -0.93 11.14 0.58
N GLN A 78 0.23 10.97 1.22
CA GLN A 78 0.52 11.50 2.56
C GLN A 78 0.36 13.03 2.62
N LEU A 79 0.87 13.73 1.59
CA LEU A 79 0.74 15.19 1.45
C LEU A 79 -0.71 15.67 1.25
N LEU A 80 -1.63 14.79 0.84
CA LEU A 80 -3.07 15.08 0.81
C LEU A 80 -3.74 14.93 2.20
N GLY A 81 -2.98 14.50 3.22
CA GLY A 81 -3.45 14.34 4.60
C GLY A 81 -3.80 12.90 5.00
N CYS A 82 -3.44 11.91 4.18
CA CYS A 82 -3.56 10.50 4.57
C CYS A 82 -2.43 10.10 5.53
N SER A 83 -2.77 9.31 6.55
CA SER A 83 -1.83 8.86 7.59
C SER A 83 -1.87 7.35 7.84
N SER A 84 -2.64 6.61 7.02
CA SER A 84 -2.84 5.17 7.17
C SER A 84 -2.70 4.51 5.80
N PHE A 85 -1.89 3.46 5.72
CA PHE A 85 -1.49 2.86 4.46
C PHE A 85 -1.64 1.34 4.49
N ALA A 86 -1.84 0.75 3.30
CA ALA A 86 -1.81 -0.69 3.10
C ALA A 86 -1.04 -1.04 1.83
N ILE A 87 -0.20 -2.08 1.88
CA ILE A 87 0.45 -2.64 0.69
C ILE A 87 -0.09 -4.05 0.49
N LEU A 88 -0.63 -4.32 -0.70
CA LEU A 88 -1.34 -5.57 -0.97
C LEU A 88 -0.58 -6.40 -2.00
N PHE A 89 -0.42 -7.69 -1.69
CA PHE A 89 0.22 -8.69 -2.53
C PHE A 89 -0.75 -9.86 -2.84
N ASP A 90 -2.06 -9.58 -2.84
CA ASP A 90 -3.13 -10.51 -3.20
C ASP A 90 -3.14 -10.82 -4.70
N ASP A 91 -3.62 -12.01 -5.09
CA ASP A 91 -3.84 -12.41 -6.48
C ASP A 91 -2.62 -12.18 -7.40
N ILE A 92 -1.42 -12.58 -6.95
CA ILE A 92 -0.18 -12.56 -7.73
C ILE A 92 0.52 -13.92 -7.67
N GLU A 93 1.29 -14.22 -8.70
CA GLU A 93 2.16 -15.41 -8.69
C GLU A 93 3.32 -15.17 -7.71
N PRO A 94 3.58 -16.07 -6.73
CA PRO A 94 4.63 -15.90 -5.73
C PRO A 94 6.03 -16.24 -6.29
N GLU A 95 6.33 -15.77 -7.50
CA GLU A 95 7.62 -15.99 -8.15
C GLU A 95 8.46 -14.71 -8.19
N LEU A 96 9.66 -14.79 -7.62
CA LEU A 96 10.64 -13.72 -7.71
C LEU A 96 11.25 -13.67 -9.11
N CYS A 97 11.51 -12.46 -9.61
CA CYS A 97 12.31 -12.27 -10.81
C CYS A 97 13.76 -12.71 -10.58
N LEU A 98 14.55 -12.86 -11.65
CA LEU A 98 15.92 -13.39 -11.56
C LEU A 98 16.84 -12.56 -10.65
N THR A 99 16.70 -11.23 -10.66
CA THR A 99 17.49 -10.34 -9.79
C THR A 99 17.06 -10.45 -8.34
N ASP A 100 15.76 -10.60 -8.07
CA ASP A 100 15.27 -10.78 -6.70
C ASP A 100 15.67 -12.14 -6.13
N LYS A 101 15.76 -13.19 -6.95
CA LYS A 101 16.22 -14.53 -6.54
C LYS A 101 17.67 -14.55 -6.03
N SER A 102 18.53 -13.59 -6.43
CA SER A 102 19.89 -13.48 -5.87
C SER A 102 19.95 -12.71 -4.56
N GLU A 103 18.94 -11.90 -4.25
CA GLU A 103 18.92 -11.02 -3.08
C GLU A 103 18.06 -11.56 -1.93
N PHE A 104 17.01 -12.32 -2.23
CA PHE A 104 16.03 -12.81 -1.26
C PHE A 104 15.91 -14.34 -1.29
N ARG A 105 15.72 -14.96 -0.12
CA ARG A 105 15.56 -16.41 0.02
C ARG A 105 14.14 -16.86 -0.33
N SER A 106 13.16 -15.98 -0.15
CA SER A 106 11.75 -16.27 -0.43
C SER A 106 10.96 -15.02 -0.80
N PHE A 107 9.80 -15.24 -1.42
CA PHE A 107 8.87 -14.15 -1.75
C PHE A 107 8.38 -13.40 -0.51
N GLY A 108 8.10 -14.12 0.58
CA GLY A 108 7.73 -13.53 1.86
C GLY A 108 8.84 -12.66 2.47
N GLU A 109 10.11 -13.07 2.35
CA GLU A 109 11.24 -12.23 2.79
C GLU A 109 11.31 -10.92 1.99
N ALA A 110 11.16 -11.00 0.67
CA ALA A 110 11.16 -9.82 -0.20
C ALA A 110 10.04 -8.83 0.16
N GLN A 111 8.81 -9.34 0.40
CA GLN A 111 7.68 -8.52 0.88
C GLN A 111 8.00 -7.86 2.23
N MET A 112 8.46 -8.62 3.22
CA MET A 112 8.76 -8.09 4.55
C MET A 112 9.84 -7.02 4.51
N VAL A 113 10.90 -7.20 3.72
CA VAL A 113 11.94 -6.20 3.53
C VAL A 113 11.37 -4.92 2.92
N LEU A 114 10.54 -5.03 1.87
CA LEU A 114 9.89 -3.88 1.25
C LEU A 114 8.97 -3.14 2.23
N ILE A 115 8.08 -3.86 2.94
CA ILE A 115 7.18 -3.25 3.93
C ILE A 115 7.97 -2.49 4.99
N ASN A 116 9.05 -3.07 5.52
CA ASN A 116 9.88 -2.41 6.53
C ASN A 116 10.58 -1.16 5.97
N LYS A 117 11.10 -1.22 4.73
CA LYS A 117 11.69 -0.05 4.05
C LYS A 117 10.67 1.08 3.93
N ILE A 118 9.44 0.76 3.51
CA ILE A 118 8.37 1.76 3.35
C ILE A 118 7.89 2.31 4.70
N TYR A 119 7.67 1.45 5.69
CA TYR A 119 7.25 1.86 7.03
C TYR A 119 8.26 2.83 7.65
N ASN A 120 9.56 2.50 7.60
CA ASN A 120 10.62 3.36 8.12
C ASN A 120 10.71 4.69 7.35
N PHE A 121 10.46 4.68 6.04
CA PHE A 121 10.47 5.88 5.21
C PHE A 121 9.30 6.82 5.51
N LEU A 122 8.08 6.29 5.65
CA LEU A 122 6.89 7.11 5.90
C LEU A 122 6.88 7.76 7.29
N GLY A 123 7.67 7.21 8.24
CA GLY A 123 7.75 7.69 9.61
C GLY A 123 6.51 7.29 10.42
N GLU A 124 6.04 8.20 11.27
CA GLU A 124 4.85 7.96 12.09
C GLU A 124 3.58 7.91 11.21
N VAL A 125 3.07 6.68 11.00
CA VAL A 125 1.77 6.40 10.39
C VAL A 125 0.84 5.83 11.47
N LYS A 126 -0.46 6.11 11.36
CA LYS A 126 -1.45 5.61 12.33
C LYS A 126 -1.70 4.11 12.17
N ILE A 127 -1.78 3.65 10.92
CA ILE A 127 -2.06 2.26 10.57
C ILE A 127 -1.17 1.90 9.38
N MET A 128 -0.44 0.80 9.49
CA MET A 128 0.20 0.13 8.37
C MET A 128 -0.34 -1.29 8.27
N MET A 129 -0.90 -1.64 7.12
CA MET A 129 -1.41 -2.99 6.83
C MET A 129 -0.63 -3.62 5.68
N MET A 130 -0.54 -4.94 5.70
CA MET A 130 -0.03 -5.73 4.59
C MET A 130 -1.00 -6.88 4.33
N CYS A 131 -1.35 -7.07 3.05
CA CYS A 131 -2.02 -8.29 2.61
C CYS A 131 -0.95 -9.18 1.96
N PRO A 132 -0.62 -10.34 2.55
CA PRO A 132 0.39 -11.23 2.00
C PRO A 132 -0.12 -11.90 0.73
N THR A 133 0.77 -12.54 -0.01
CA THR A 133 0.36 -13.47 -1.08
C THR A 133 -0.12 -14.77 -0.46
N ASP A 134 -1.19 -15.33 -1.02
CA ASP A 134 -1.72 -16.63 -0.60
C ASP A 134 -0.73 -17.75 -0.94
N SER A 135 0.25 -17.95 -0.05
CA SER A 135 1.02 -19.18 0.04
C SER A 135 0.43 -19.98 1.18
N ASP A 136 -0.50 -20.89 0.85
CA ASP A 136 -1.18 -21.86 1.71
C ASP A 136 -0.97 -21.72 3.24
N ASN A 137 -2.03 -21.30 3.93
CA ASN A 137 -2.41 -21.66 5.30
C ASN A 137 -1.86 -20.90 6.53
N ASP A 138 -1.25 -19.72 6.40
CA ASP A 138 -0.96 -18.88 7.60
C ASP A 138 -1.04 -17.37 7.30
N LEU A 139 -2.26 -16.82 7.31
CA LEU A 139 -2.52 -15.38 7.18
C LEU A 139 -2.13 -14.65 8.47
N THR A 140 -0.86 -14.27 8.62
CA THR A 140 -0.46 -13.28 9.63
C THR A 140 -0.61 -11.87 9.05
N CYS A 141 -1.77 -11.27 9.28
CA CYS A 141 -1.94 -9.82 9.14
C CYS A 141 -1.11 -9.14 10.24
N VAL A 142 0.08 -8.63 9.90
CA VAL A 142 0.91 -7.90 10.86
C VAL A 142 0.38 -6.47 10.97
N THR A 143 -0.56 -6.25 11.89
CA THR A 143 -0.93 -4.88 12.31
C THR A 143 -0.01 -4.46 13.44
N ARG A 144 0.91 -3.53 13.18
CA ARG A 144 1.58 -2.79 14.25
C ARG A 144 0.77 -1.52 14.54
N THR A 145 -0.01 -1.55 15.60
CA THR A 145 -0.55 -0.33 16.24
C THR A 145 0.48 0.14 17.27
N THR A 146 0.90 1.40 17.17
CA THR A 146 1.68 2.09 18.21
C THR A 146 0.90 2.23 19.50
#